data_AF-A0A6V8KRD3-F1
#
_entry.id   AF-A0A6V8KRD3-F1
#
_cell.length_a   1.000
_cell.length_b   1.000
_cell.length_c   1.000
_cell.angle_alpha   90.00
_cell.angle_beta   90.00
_cell.angle_gamma   90.00
#
_symmetry.space_group_name_H-M   'P 1'
#
loop_
_entity.id
_entity.type
_entity.pdbx_description
1 polymer ?
#
loop_
_entity_poly.entity_id
_entity_poly.type
_entity_poly.pdbx_seq_one_letter_code
_entity_poly.pdbx_strand_id
1 'polypeptide(L)'
;MQNKRFRLGLAATLVAAVSAVGVVTAVSAQAAAGCRVTYTVTNSWPGGFGANVVVDNLGDPINGWRLSWSFGGTQTITQLWNGSHTQSGQDVTVTNASWNGNVPTSGSANFGFNASMSGGTNAVPASFSLNGAACNGSTGPTTGPPTSSPPTSAPPTSVPPTSQPPTSPPPGDWPPSSTFNNPVLWQDFADIDIIRVGDAYYYSASTMHYSPGAPILRSYDLVNWEFAGHSVPSLDFDSNAYNLSGGRAYVKGIWASAFNYRPSNRTFYWIGCTEFNRTYVYTATSVEGPWAKRSRINGCYYDAGLLVDDNDTMYVAYGNSSISVAQLSADGLSQVRSQQVFQTPPVWARWRARGSTSATAATTSG
;
A
#
# COMPACT_ATOMS: atom_id res chain seq x y z
N MET A 1 21.49 -83.45 -56.69
CA MET A 1 20.08 -83.68 -57.06
C MET A 1 19.35 -82.34 -57.08
N GLN A 2 18.69 -82.06 -58.21
CA GLN A 2 17.61 -81.10 -58.49
C GLN A 2 17.42 -79.79 -57.67
N ASN A 3 17.62 -78.68 -58.40
CA ASN A 3 16.63 -77.66 -58.80
C ASN A 3 15.89 -76.74 -57.79
N LYS A 4 16.01 -75.45 -58.14
CA LYS A 4 14.99 -74.38 -58.28
C LYS A 4 14.42 -73.74 -57.00
N ARG A 5 14.75 -72.45 -56.77
CA ARG A 5 13.98 -71.23 -57.14
C ARG A 5 12.62 -71.13 -56.41
N PHE A 6 12.38 -70.09 -55.61
CA PHE A 6 11.48 -68.96 -55.93
C PHE A 6 11.38 -67.91 -54.81
N ARG A 7 10.91 -66.74 -55.23
CA ARG A 7 10.89 -65.41 -54.60
C ARG A 7 9.68 -65.17 -53.66
N LEU A 8 9.76 -64.03 -52.95
CA LEU A 8 8.73 -63.12 -52.37
C LEU A 8 9.04 -62.92 -50.88
N GLY A 9 9.23 -61.71 -50.33
CA GLY A 9 8.56 -60.43 -50.58
C GLY A 9 7.83 -60.05 -49.29
N LEU A 10 8.36 -59.11 -48.51
CA LEU A 10 7.61 -58.45 -47.43
C LEU A 10 8.20 -57.07 -47.14
N ALA A 11 7.32 -56.08 -47.28
CA ALA A 11 7.55 -54.67 -47.07
C ALA A 11 7.75 -54.36 -45.57
N ALA A 12 8.75 -53.55 -45.26
CA ALA A 12 8.92 -52.95 -43.93
C ALA A 12 8.35 -51.52 -43.97
N THR A 13 7.46 -51.21 -43.04
CA THR A 13 6.93 -49.86 -42.78
C THR A 13 7.41 -49.39 -41.40
N LEU A 14 7.61 -48.06 -41.27
CA LEU A 14 7.65 -47.23 -40.03
C LEU A 14 8.97 -47.31 -39.20
N VAL A 15 9.62 -46.22 -38.72
CA VAL A 15 9.34 -44.78 -38.56
C VAL A 15 10.67 -44.02 -38.66
N ALA A 16 10.75 -42.93 -39.44
CA ALA A 16 11.86 -41.97 -39.34
C ALA A 16 11.54 -40.93 -38.24
N ALA A 17 12.33 -40.91 -37.18
CA ALA A 17 12.27 -39.85 -36.17
C ALA A 17 12.92 -38.59 -36.74
N VAL A 18 12.11 -37.59 -37.09
CA VAL A 18 12.58 -36.24 -37.42
C VAL A 18 12.68 -35.46 -36.11
N SER A 19 13.91 -35.34 -35.59
CA SER A 19 14.23 -34.41 -34.52
C SER A 19 14.18 -32.98 -35.06
N ALA A 20 13.09 -32.27 -34.76
CA ALA A 20 12.98 -30.83 -35.00
C ALA A 20 13.93 -30.09 -34.05
N VAL A 21 15.00 -29.52 -34.60
CA VAL A 21 15.84 -28.54 -33.90
C VAL A 21 15.05 -27.23 -33.87
N GLY A 22 14.36 -26.98 -32.75
CA GLY A 22 13.72 -25.69 -32.49
C GLY A 22 14.78 -24.61 -32.30
N VAL A 23 14.78 -23.61 -33.19
CA VAL A 23 15.54 -22.37 -33.00
C VAL A 23 14.95 -21.65 -31.79
N VAL A 24 15.68 -21.64 -30.69
CA VAL A 24 15.33 -20.86 -29.50
C VAL A 24 15.67 -19.40 -29.80
N THR A 25 14.68 -18.58 -30.12
CA THR A 25 14.84 -17.14 -30.02
C THR A 25 15.08 -16.82 -28.55
N ALA A 26 16.21 -16.18 -28.24
CA ALA A 26 16.48 -15.69 -26.90
C ALA A 26 15.43 -14.62 -26.57
N VAL A 27 14.36 -15.03 -25.90
CA VAL A 27 13.54 -14.09 -25.13
C VAL A 27 14.43 -13.65 -23.97
N SER A 28 14.72 -12.35 -23.90
CA SER A 28 15.33 -11.77 -22.73
C SER A 28 14.48 -12.18 -21.52
N ALA A 29 15.09 -12.85 -20.56
CA ALA A 29 14.45 -13.16 -19.30
C ALA A 29 14.07 -11.83 -18.64
N GLN A 30 12.79 -11.46 -18.71
CA GLN A 30 12.27 -10.31 -17.98
C GLN A 30 12.22 -10.69 -16.50
N ALA A 31 13.24 -10.25 -15.77
CA ALA A 31 13.25 -10.17 -14.33
C ALA A 31 12.01 -9.40 -13.85
N ALA A 32 11.50 -9.76 -12.67
CA ALA A 32 10.24 -9.25 -12.14
C ALA A 32 10.26 -7.72 -12.01
N ALA A 33 9.73 -7.01 -13.01
CA ALA A 33 9.46 -5.58 -12.95
C ALA A 33 8.22 -5.37 -12.06
N GLY A 34 8.39 -5.56 -10.75
CA GLY A 34 7.45 -5.00 -9.79
C GLY A 34 7.56 -3.49 -9.90
N CYS A 35 6.47 -2.81 -10.24
CA CYS A 35 6.42 -1.37 -10.12
C CYS A 35 5.01 -0.94 -9.74
N ARG A 36 4.91 0.25 -9.16
CA ARG A 36 3.66 0.89 -8.78
C ARG A 36 3.57 2.24 -9.48
N VAL A 37 2.38 2.56 -9.98
CA VAL A 37 2.10 3.88 -10.54
C VAL A 37 1.05 4.58 -9.69
N THR A 38 1.36 5.79 -9.24
CA THR A 38 0.41 6.68 -8.60
C THR A 38 0.05 7.79 -9.58
N TYR A 39 -1.20 7.79 -10.06
CA TYR A 39 -1.73 8.81 -10.96
C TYR A 39 -2.67 9.75 -10.18
N THR A 40 -2.34 11.03 -10.12
CA THR A 40 -3.11 12.04 -9.37
C THR A 40 -3.55 13.15 -10.31
N VAL A 41 -4.86 13.38 -10.43
CA VAL A 41 -5.38 14.61 -11.06
C VAL A 41 -5.17 15.77 -10.09
N THR A 42 -4.27 16.67 -10.44
CA THR A 42 -3.84 17.79 -9.58
C THR A 42 -4.79 19.00 -9.68
N ASN A 43 -5.37 19.23 -10.86
CA ASN A 43 -6.36 20.27 -11.10
C ASN A 43 -7.21 19.91 -12.34
N SER A 44 -8.36 20.55 -12.47
CA SER A 44 -9.28 20.35 -13.60
C SER A 44 -10.00 21.66 -13.96
N TRP A 45 -10.26 21.87 -15.24
CA TRP A 45 -10.99 23.02 -15.78
C TRP A 45 -11.91 22.57 -16.92
N PRO A 46 -12.85 23.41 -17.40
CA PRO A 46 -13.68 23.06 -18.54
C PRO A 46 -12.82 22.71 -19.77
N GLY A 47 -12.89 21.45 -20.22
CA GLY A 47 -12.17 20.95 -21.39
C GLY A 47 -10.74 20.45 -21.13
N GLY A 48 -10.25 20.42 -19.89
CA GLY A 48 -8.92 19.88 -19.60
C GLY A 48 -8.59 19.66 -18.12
N PHE A 49 -7.43 19.08 -17.87
CA PHE A 49 -6.93 18.78 -16.54
C PHE A 49 -5.41 18.66 -16.51
N GLY A 50 -4.82 18.80 -15.32
CA GLY A 50 -3.42 18.51 -15.06
C GLY A 50 -3.26 17.30 -14.16
N ALA A 51 -2.30 16.42 -14.44
CA ALA A 51 -2.01 15.24 -13.65
C ALA A 51 -0.53 15.11 -13.29
N ASN A 52 -0.24 14.53 -12.13
CA ASN A 52 1.09 14.11 -11.71
C ASN A 52 1.10 12.58 -11.61
N VAL A 53 2.16 11.97 -12.14
CA VAL A 53 2.37 10.53 -12.18
C VAL A 53 3.68 10.20 -11.49
N VAL A 54 3.64 9.31 -10.52
CA VAL A 54 4.82 8.76 -9.83
C VAL A 54 4.94 7.29 -10.19
N VAL A 55 6.15 6.87 -10.58
CA VAL A 55 6.52 5.49 -10.89
C VAL A 55 7.50 5.02 -9.83
N ASP A 56 7.07 4.10 -8.98
CA ASP A 56 7.91 3.46 -7.97
C ASP A 56 8.46 2.14 -8.53
N ASN A 57 9.77 1.98 -8.50
CA ASN A 57 10.44 0.75 -8.89
C ASN A 57 10.49 -0.21 -7.69
N LEU A 58 9.81 -1.35 -7.79
CA LEU A 58 9.81 -2.41 -6.76
C LEU A 58 10.68 -3.62 -7.17
N GLY A 59 11.29 -3.57 -8.35
CA GLY A 59 12.16 -4.64 -8.88
C GLY A 59 13.62 -4.21 -8.95
N ASP A 60 14.37 -4.85 -9.84
CA ASP A 60 15.77 -4.51 -10.09
C ASP A 60 15.95 -3.04 -10.51
N PRO A 61 17.10 -2.42 -10.26
CA PRO A 61 17.36 -1.04 -10.68
C PRO A 61 17.10 -0.82 -12.18
N ILE A 62 16.38 0.25 -12.50
CA ILE A 62 16.00 0.60 -13.86
C ILE A 62 16.94 1.69 -14.39
N ASN A 63 17.50 1.48 -15.58
CA ASN A 63 18.27 2.47 -16.31
C ASN A 63 17.55 2.83 -17.61
N GLY A 64 16.77 3.91 -17.55
CA GLY A 64 15.81 4.30 -18.57
C GLY A 64 14.44 3.66 -18.34
N TRP A 65 13.40 4.49 -18.26
CA TRP A 65 12.03 4.03 -18.06
C TRP A 65 11.09 4.52 -19.15
N ARG A 66 10.15 3.64 -19.51
CA ARG A 66 9.06 3.87 -20.45
C ARG A 66 7.76 3.41 -19.80
N LEU A 67 6.89 4.35 -19.46
CA LEU A 67 5.58 4.07 -18.92
C LEU A 67 4.51 4.16 -20.01
N SER A 68 3.67 3.14 -20.14
CA SER A 68 2.56 3.13 -21.10
C SER A 68 1.23 2.82 -20.44
N TRP A 69 0.16 3.49 -20.87
CA TRP A 69 -1.22 3.26 -20.42
C TRP A 69 -2.22 3.66 -21.50
N SER A 70 -3.49 3.33 -21.32
CA SER A 70 -4.58 3.77 -22.18
C SER A 70 -5.57 4.64 -21.39
N PHE A 71 -5.94 5.79 -21.92
CA PHE A 71 -7.02 6.60 -21.35
C PHE A 71 -8.39 5.94 -21.57
N GLY A 72 -9.30 6.09 -20.61
CA GLY A 72 -10.65 5.52 -20.72
C GLY A 72 -11.62 6.33 -21.60
N GLY A 73 -11.20 7.47 -22.16
CA GLY A 73 -12.06 8.41 -22.87
C GLY A 73 -11.35 9.17 -24.00
N THR A 74 -11.69 10.45 -24.17
CA THR A 74 -11.17 11.33 -25.24
C THR A 74 -9.96 12.16 -24.80
N GLN A 75 -9.32 11.80 -23.68
CA GLN A 75 -8.20 12.56 -23.12
C GLN A 75 -7.02 12.61 -24.10
N THR A 76 -6.46 13.80 -24.32
CA THR A 76 -5.27 14.00 -25.17
C THR A 76 -4.26 14.85 -24.43
N ILE A 77 -3.03 14.35 -24.24
CA ILE A 77 -1.95 15.12 -23.61
C ILE A 77 -1.58 16.29 -24.53
N THR A 78 -1.56 17.49 -23.97
CA THR A 78 -1.21 18.73 -24.68
C THR A 78 0.16 19.26 -24.29
N GLN A 79 0.63 18.96 -23.08
CA GLN A 79 1.94 19.34 -22.59
C GLN A 79 2.40 18.37 -21.51
N LEU A 80 3.68 18.00 -21.49
CA LEU A 80 4.28 17.14 -20.47
C LEU A 80 5.64 17.67 -20.03
N TRP A 81 5.97 17.52 -18.76
CA TRP A 81 7.28 17.85 -18.18
C TRP A 81 7.90 16.63 -17.49
N ASN A 82 9.22 16.66 -17.28
CA ASN A 82 10.03 15.57 -16.70
C ASN A 82 9.97 14.25 -17.49
N GLY A 83 9.68 14.33 -18.79
CA GLY A 83 9.68 13.20 -19.72
C GLY A 83 9.38 13.66 -21.15
N SER A 84 9.19 12.70 -22.04
CA SER A 84 8.69 12.91 -23.41
C SER A 84 7.62 11.88 -23.70
N HIS A 85 6.61 12.24 -24.49
CA HIS A 85 5.47 11.35 -24.74
C HIS A 85 5.14 11.18 -26.22
N THR A 86 4.56 10.04 -26.53
CA THR A 86 3.80 9.79 -27.74
C THR A 86 2.39 9.36 -27.34
N GLN A 87 1.40 9.73 -28.15
CA GLN A 87 0.02 9.32 -27.96
C GLN A 87 -0.61 8.96 -29.31
N SER A 88 -1.28 7.81 -29.37
CA SER A 88 -2.09 7.37 -30.52
C SER A 88 -3.46 6.96 -30.04
N GLY A 89 -4.49 7.75 -30.38
CA GLY A 89 -5.82 7.56 -29.80
C GLY A 89 -5.78 7.64 -28.28
N GLN A 90 -6.17 6.55 -27.62
CA GLN A 90 -6.17 6.44 -26.15
C GLN A 90 -4.82 6.02 -25.57
N ASP A 91 -3.94 5.44 -26.39
CA ASP A 91 -2.70 4.83 -25.92
C ASP A 91 -1.60 5.88 -25.79
N VAL A 92 -1.05 5.99 -24.59
CA VAL A 92 0.03 6.91 -24.24
C VAL A 92 1.27 6.11 -23.89
N THR A 93 2.42 6.63 -24.32
CA THR A 93 3.74 6.19 -23.85
C THR A 93 4.56 7.41 -23.44
N VAL A 94 5.13 7.38 -22.24
CA VAL A 94 6.03 8.40 -21.70
C VAL A 94 7.39 7.78 -21.41
N THR A 95 8.47 8.43 -21.85
CA THR A 95 9.85 8.06 -21.52
C THR A 95 10.50 9.09 -20.63
N ASN A 96 11.49 8.66 -19.85
CA ASN A 96 12.27 9.51 -18.95
C ASN A 96 12.93 10.71 -19.66
N ALA A 97 13.14 11.79 -18.90
CA ALA A 97 14.07 12.84 -19.25
C ALA A 97 15.52 12.39 -19.01
N SER A 98 16.50 13.13 -19.52
CA SER A 98 17.92 12.76 -19.42
C SER A 98 18.44 12.60 -17.99
N TRP A 99 17.79 13.22 -17.01
CA TRP A 99 18.25 13.28 -15.61
C TRP A 99 17.47 12.38 -14.64
N ASN A 100 16.32 11.81 -15.04
CA ASN A 100 15.49 10.94 -14.17
C ASN A 100 15.36 9.51 -14.69
N GLY A 101 16.27 9.07 -15.57
CA GLY A 101 16.23 7.72 -16.13
C GLY A 101 16.68 6.63 -15.17
N ASN A 102 17.58 6.93 -14.23
CA ASN A 102 18.08 5.95 -13.26
C ASN A 102 17.16 5.90 -12.04
N VAL A 103 16.50 4.76 -11.82
CA VAL A 103 15.62 4.53 -10.68
C VAL A 103 16.09 3.27 -9.94
N PRO A 104 16.74 3.39 -8.77
CA PRO A 104 17.19 2.22 -8.02
C PRO A 104 15.99 1.39 -7.56
N THR A 105 16.24 0.17 -7.08
CA THR A 105 15.22 -0.61 -6.36
C THR A 105 14.67 0.21 -5.20
N SER A 106 13.36 0.23 -5.04
CA SER A 106 12.62 1.07 -4.10
C SER A 106 12.76 2.58 -4.34
N GLY A 107 13.35 3.01 -5.46
CA GLY A 107 13.38 4.41 -5.88
C GLY A 107 12.16 4.78 -6.72
N SER A 108 12.00 6.07 -6.98
CA SER A 108 10.87 6.60 -7.75
C SER A 108 11.31 7.62 -8.81
N ALA A 109 10.54 7.71 -9.89
CA ALA A 109 10.59 8.81 -10.85
C ALA A 109 9.20 9.44 -10.99
N ASN A 110 9.14 10.75 -11.24
CA ASN A 110 7.88 11.44 -11.42
C ASN A 110 7.87 12.34 -12.66
N PHE A 111 6.68 12.45 -13.26
CA PHE A 111 6.40 13.38 -14.34
C PHE A 111 4.99 13.93 -14.22
N GLY A 112 4.69 15.02 -14.91
CA GLY A 112 3.35 15.58 -14.94
C GLY A 112 2.99 16.11 -16.31
N PHE A 113 1.70 16.29 -16.54
CA PHE A 113 1.18 16.73 -17.82
C PHE A 113 -0.14 17.48 -17.70
N ASN A 114 -0.43 18.29 -18.71
CA ASN A 114 -1.76 18.81 -18.99
C ASN A 114 -2.37 18.03 -20.15
N ALA A 115 -3.67 17.78 -20.09
CA ALA A 115 -4.43 17.12 -21.13
C ALA A 115 -5.76 17.82 -21.38
N SER A 116 -6.21 17.79 -22.63
CA SER A 116 -7.55 18.17 -23.02
C SER A 116 -8.49 16.96 -22.95
N MET A 117 -9.80 17.21 -22.83
CA MET A 117 -10.84 16.18 -22.93
C MET A 117 -12.15 16.80 -23.45
N SER A 118 -12.94 16.03 -24.19
CA SER A 118 -14.23 16.46 -24.72
C SER A 118 -15.32 15.42 -24.43
N GLY A 119 -16.33 15.83 -23.65
CA GLY A 119 -17.43 14.96 -23.23
C GLY A 119 -17.00 13.81 -22.29
N GLY A 120 -17.90 13.39 -21.39
CA GLY A 120 -17.68 12.24 -20.50
C GLY A 120 -16.89 12.54 -19.21
N THR A 121 -16.67 11.49 -18.42
CA THR A 121 -15.93 11.50 -17.14
C THR A 121 -14.44 11.31 -17.34
N ASN A 122 -13.60 12.07 -16.60
CA ASN A 122 -12.15 11.88 -16.59
C ASN A 122 -11.77 10.66 -15.73
N ALA A 123 -11.95 9.46 -16.27
CA ALA A 123 -11.57 8.23 -15.59
C ALA A 123 -10.04 8.12 -15.49
N VAL A 124 -9.55 7.80 -14.29
CA VAL A 124 -8.13 7.50 -14.05
C VAL A 124 -7.79 6.16 -14.70
N PRO A 125 -6.67 6.05 -15.45
CA PRO A 125 -6.25 4.78 -16.03
C PRO A 125 -6.03 3.70 -14.96
N ALA A 126 -6.55 2.49 -15.20
CA ALA A 126 -6.48 1.38 -14.24
C ALA A 126 -5.27 0.46 -14.47
N SER A 127 -4.63 0.53 -15.63
CA SER A 127 -3.52 -0.34 -16.01
C SER A 127 -2.37 0.47 -16.58
N PHE A 128 -1.17 0.13 -16.15
CA PHE A 128 0.09 0.70 -16.62
C PHE A 128 1.06 -0.42 -16.95
N SER A 129 2.00 -0.15 -17.85
CA SER A 129 3.16 -1.01 -18.09
C SER A 129 4.44 -0.19 -18.01
N LEU A 130 5.45 -0.73 -17.35
CA LEU A 130 6.77 -0.12 -17.22
C LEU A 130 7.77 -0.98 -17.99
N ASN A 131 8.45 -0.37 -18.96
CA ASN A 131 9.39 -1.06 -19.86
C ASN A 131 8.77 -2.31 -20.54
N GLY A 132 7.46 -2.27 -20.80
CA GLY A 132 6.71 -3.37 -21.43
C GLY A 132 6.25 -4.47 -20.48
N ALA A 133 6.60 -4.42 -19.19
CA ALA A 133 6.07 -5.31 -18.17
C ALA A 133 4.87 -4.68 -17.45
N ALA A 134 3.89 -5.50 -17.06
CA ALA A 134 2.70 -5.01 -16.37
C ALA A 134 3.08 -4.37 -15.01
N CYS A 135 2.70 -3.11 -14.82
CA CYS A 135 2.97 -2.34 -13.62
C CYS A 135 1.76 -2.43 -12.69
N ASN A 136 1.62 -3.57 -12.03
CA ASN A 136 0.43 -3.94 -11.25
C ASN A 136 0.68 -3.96 -9.74
N GLY A 137 1.81 -3.42 -9.26
CA GLY A 137 2.17 -3.41 -7.85
C GLY A 137 2.58 -4.78 -7.29
N SER A 138 2.89 -5.77 -8.13
CA SER A 138 3.36 -7.09 -7.74
C SER A 138 4.71 -7.43 -8.38
N THR A 139 5.70 -7.83 -7.60
CA THR A 139 6.83 -8.64 -8.11
C THR A 139 6.30 -10.05 -8.37
N GLY A 140 6.42 -10.57 -9.60
CA GLY A 140 6.01 -11.95 -9.91
C GLY A 140 6.87 -12.99 -9.16
N PRO A 141 6.39 -14.23 -8.96
CA PRO A 141 7.12 -15.27 -8.26
C PRO A 141 8.23 -15.84 -9.15
N THR A 142 9.47 -15.89 -8.66
CA THR A 142 10.54 -16.70 -9.25
C THR A 142 10.26 -18.18 -8.99
N THR A 143 10.01 -18.94 -10.05
CA THR A 143 9.93 -20.41 -10.04
C THR A 143 11.29 -20.99 -9.66
N GLY A 144 11.39 -21.62 -8.48
CA GLY A 144 12.53 -22.48 -8.13
C GLY A 144 12.52 -23.82 -8.89
N PRO A 145 13.67 -24.49 -9.08
CA PRO A 145 13.76 -25.78 -9.79
C PRO A 145 13.07 -26.93 -9.02
N PRO A 146 12.66 -28.03 -9.70
CA PRO A 146 11.83 -29.07 -9.09
C PRO A 146 12.65 -29.91 -8.09
N THR A 147 12.11 -30.10 -6.89
CA THR A 147 12.67 -31.00 -5.87
C THR A 147 12.06 -32.38 -5.97
N SER A 148 12.88 -33.38 -6.29
CA SER A 148 12.60 -34.79 -5.99
C SER A 148 12.78 -35.04 -4.49
N SER A 149 11.96 -35.92 -3.92
CA SER A 149 11.98 -36.30 -2.50
C SER A 149 13.25 -37.09 -2.15
N PRO A 150 14.01 -36.70 -1.09
CA PRO A 150 15.14 -37.50 -0.59
C PRO A 150 14.71 -38.52 0.48
N PRO A 151 15.48 -39.61 0.68
CA PRO A 151 15.18 -40.68 1.64
C PRO A 151 15.52 -40.30 3.08
N THR A 152 14.82 -40.93 4.01
CA THR A 152 14.94 -40.78 5.45
C THR A 152 16.25 -41.37 5.97
N SER A 153 17.15 -40.53 6.47
CA SER A 153 18.22 -40.93 7.39
C SER A 153 18.30 -39.92 8.54
N ALA A 154 18.48 -40.44 9.76
CA ALA A 154 18.42 -39.67 11.00
C ALA A 154 19.54 -38.61 11.07
N PRO A 155 19.32 -37.45 11.73
CA PRO A 155 20.26 -36.35 11.73
C PRO A 155 21.49 -36.67 12.60
N PRO A 156 22.71 -36.24 12.22
CA PRO A 156 23.83 -36.19 13.13
C PRO A 156 23.69 -35.02 14.12
N THR A 157 24.08 -35.29 15.36
CA THR A 157 24.16 -34.32 16.46
C THR A 157 25.40 -33.44 16.28
N SER A 158 25.27 -32.33 15.56
CA SER A 158 26.19 -31.21 15.72
C SER A 158 25.44 -29.89 15.59
N VAL A 159 25.52 -29.10 16.66
CA VAL A 159 24.88 -27.79 16.78
C VAL A 159 25.56 -26.81 15.80
N PRO A 160 24.82 -26.10 14.94
CA PRO A 160 25.39 -25.04 14.11
C PRO A 160 25.89 -23.89 15.00
N PRO A 161 26.98 -23.18 14.64
CA PRO A 161 27.35 -21.98 15.36
C PRO A 161 26.25 -20.93 15.17
N THR A 162 25.57 -20.60 16.26
CA THR A 162 24.68 -19.44 16.35
C THR A 162 25.53 -18.18 16.28
N SER A 163 25.63 -17.59 15.09
CA SER A 163 25.84 -16.14 15.04
C SER A 163 24.56 -15.50 15.55
N GLN A 164 24.63 -14.89 16.73
CA GLN A 164 23.55 -14.07 17.28
C GLN A 164 23.08 -13.06 16.20
N PRO A 165 21.76 -12.82 16.04
CA PRO A 165 21.29 -11.61 15.39
C PRO A 165 21.97 -10.42 16.06
N PRO A 166 22.26 -9.30 15.36
CA PRO A 166 22.82 -8.13 16.01
C PRO A 166 21.94 -7.80 17.21
N THR A 167 22.51 -7.89 18.41
CA THR A 167 21.82 -7.53 19.64
C THR A 167 21.52 -6.05 19.56
N SER A 168 20.27 -5.72 19.26
CA SER A 168 19.69 -4.44 19.61
C SER A 168 20.00 -4.18 21.09
N PRO A 169 20.42 -2.96 21.47
CA PRO A 169 20.55 -2.61 22.88
C PRO A 169 19.23 -2.89 23.61
N PRO A 170 19.26 -3.19 24.90
CA PRO A 170 18.06 -3.28 25.71
C PRO A 170 17.18 -2.03 25.50
N PRO A 171 15.84 -2.16 25.55
CA PRO A 171 14.95 -1.01 25.55
C PRO A 171 15.36 -0.06 26.68
N GLY A 172 15.84 1.14 26.35
CA GLY A 172 16.21 2.17 27.31
C GLY A 172 17.69 2.56 27.39
N ASP A 173 18.60 1.88 26.68
CA ASP A 173 20.04 2.22 26.68
C ASP A 173 20.48 3.10 25.50
N TRP A 174 19.56 3.61 24.70
CA TRP A 174 19.89 4.62 23.69
C TRP A 174 20.19 5.93 24.41
N PRO A 175 21.44 6.42 24.40
CA PRO A 175 21.72 7.72 24.98
C PRO A 175 20.87 8.74 24.21
N PRO A 176 20.19 9.69 24.90
CA PRO A 176 19.42 10.71 24.22
C PRO A 176 20.36 11.48 23.29
N SER A 177 20.22 11.27 22.00
CA SER A 177 20.96 12.04 21.01
C SER A 177 20.33 13.43 20.97
N SER A 178 21.11 14.48 21.22
CA SER A 178 20.62 15.86 21.14
C SER A 178 20.18 16.26 19.72
N THR A 179 20.51 15.44 18.71
CA THR A 179 20.15 15.62 17.31
C THR A 179 19.74 14.30 16.67
N PHE A 180 18.83 14.33 15.70
CA PHE A 180 18.44 13.16 14.90
C PHE A 180 18.27 13.56 13.44
N ASN A 181 18.29 12.58 12.54
CA ASN A 181 18.02 12.79 11.13
C ASN A 181 16.68 12.19 10.77
N ASN A 182 15.95 12.87 9.89
CA ASN A 182 14.75 12.32 9.27
C ASN A 182 15.10 11.51 8.01
N PRO A 183 14.27 10.51 7.63
CA PRO A 183 13.13 10.02 8.40
C PRO A 183 13.57 9.21 9.64
N VAL A 184 12.83 9.34 10.75
CA VAL A 184 13.14 8.58 12.00
C VAL A 184 12.99 7.07 11.84
N LEU A 185 12.16 6.64 10.88
CA LEU A 185 11.95 5.24 10.55
C LEU A 185 11.79 5.10 9.04
N TRP A 186 12.67 4.32 8.43
CA TRP A 186 12.67 4.09 6.97
C TRP A 186 12.00 2.76 6.62
N GLN A 187 10.74 2.62 7.05
CA GLN A 187 9.90 1.43 6.83
C GLN A 187 8.46 1.88 6.51
N ASP A 188 7.67 1.00 5.90
CA ASP A 188 6.29 1.29 5.51
C ASP A 188 5.32 1.07 6.69
N PHE A 189 5.06 2.16 7.39
CA PHE A 189 4.07 2.22 8.45
C PHE A 189 3.15 3.42 8.21
N ALA A 190 2.04 3.21 7.51
CA ALA A 190 1.11 4.27 7.13
C ALA A 190 0.06 4.56 8.23
N ASP A 191 -0.66 5.68 8.06
CA ASP A 191 -1.81 6.09 8.87
C ASP A 191 -1.57 6.04 10.38
N ILE A 192 -0.50 6.71 10.79
CA ILE A 192 0.10 6.58 12.12
C ILE A 192 -0.79 7.21 13.18
N ASP A 193 -0.95 6.54 14.31
CA ASP A 193 -1.54 7.10 15.54
C ASP A 193 -0.56 6.92 16.69
N ILE A 194 -0.16 8.03 17.34
CA ILE A 194 0.92 8.05 18.34
C ILE A 194 0.38 8.53 19.68
N ILE A 195 0.62 7.73 20.72
CA ILE A 195 0.30 8.07 22.11
C ILE A 195 1.54 7.95 23.01
N ARG A 196 1.47 8.54 24.20
CA ARG A 196 2.47 8.35 25.26
C ARG A 196 1.79 7.73 26.48
N VAL A 197 2.40 6.68 27.05
CA VAL A 197 1.98 6.09 28.33
C VAL A 197 3.20 5.91 29.22
N GLY A 198 3.25 6.64 30.33
CA GLY A 198 4.46 6.72 31.16
C GLY A 198 5.63 7.30 30.37
N ASP A 199 6.76 6.58 30.36
CA ASP A 199 7.98 7.01 29.68
C ASP A 199 8.10 6.51 28.24
N ALA A 200 7.14 5.74 27.75
CA ALA A 200 7.13 5.18 26.40
C ALA A 200 6.13 5.91 25.49
N TYR A 201 6.54 6.07 24.24
CA TYR A 201 5.71 6.41 23.10
C TYR A 201 5.33 5.13 22.35
N TYR A 202 4.08 5.06 21.91
CA TYR A 202 3.57 3.96 21.11
C TYR A 202 3.00 4.50 19.81
N TYR A 203 3.20 3.75 18.74
CA TYR A 203 2.83 4.07 17.38
C TYR A 203 2.02 2.91 16.84
N SER A 204 0.79 3.15 16.37
CA SER A 204 -0.01 2.18 15.63
C SER A 204 -0.03 2.55 14.15
N ALA A 205 -0.03 1.55 13.25
CA ALA A 205 -0.07 1.76 11.79
C ALA A 205 -1.20 0.97 11.10
N SER A 206 -1.53 1.33 9.86
CA SER A 206 -2.41 0.55 9.00
C SER A 206 -1.65 -0.56 8.25
N THR A 207 -2.35 -1.65 7.90
CA THR A 207 -1.74 -2.82 7.22
C THR A 207 -2.63 -3.47 6.19
N MET A 208 -3.78 -2.88 5.85
CA MET A 208 -4.70 -3.42 4.86
C MET A 208 -5.04 -4.89 5.18
N HIS A 209 -4.53 -5.82 4.38
CA HIS A 209 -4.86 -7.24 4.38
C HIS A 209 -3.72 -8.13 4.90
N TYR A 210 -2.62 -7.53 5.38
CA TYR A 210 -1.56 -8.28 6.05
C TYR A 210 -2.06 -8.74 7.43
N SER A 211 -1.75 -9.99 7.76
CA SER A 211 -2.08 -10.64 9.03
C SER A 211 -0.81 -11.19 9.67
N PRO A 212 -0.55 -10.95 10.97
CA PRO A 212 -1.32 -10.08 11.88
C PRO A 212 -1.32 -8.60 11.44
N GLY A 213 -2.33 -7.86 11.88
CA GLY A 213 -2.60 -6.50 11.43
C GLY A 213 -2.49 -5.45 12.54
N ALA A 214 -2.48 -4.16 12.17
CA ALA A 214 -2.34 -3.03 13.07
C ALA A 214 -1.09 -3.12 13.98
N PRO A 215 0.13 -3.05 13.39
CA PRO A 215 1.39 -3.12 14.11
C PRO A 215 1.51 -1.99 15.10
N ILE A 216 2.17 -2.29 16.22
CA ILE A 216 2.49 -1.36 17.27
C ILE A 216 4.01 -1.29 17.37
N LEU A 217 4.56 -0.08 17.33
CA LEU A 217 5.96 0.20 17.67
C LEU A 217 6.04 0.90 19.03
N ARG A 218 7.17 0.75 19.70
CA ARG A 218 7.52 1.44 20.94
C ARG A 218 8.77 2.27 20.75
N SER A 219 8.81 3.44 21.35
CA SER A 219 10.00 4.30 21.44
C SER A 219 10.03 5.00 22.80
N TYR A 220 11.21 5.42 23.25
CA TYR A 220 11.38 6.23 24.46
C TYR A 220 11.83 7.67 24.13
N ASP A 221 12.09 7.96 22.86
CA ASP A 221 12.65 9.24 22.40
C ASP A 221 12.03 9.75 21.08
N LEU A 222 11.02 9.06 20.55
CA LEU A 222 10.35 9.31 19.25
C LEU A 222 11.25 9.11 18.01
N VAL A 223 12.48 8.66 18.18
CA VAL A 223 13.47 8.49 17.11
C VAL A 223 13.78 7.02 16.90
N ASN A 224 14.14 6.31 17.98
CA ASN A 224 14.49 4.91 17.93
C ASN A 224 13.24 4.08 18.22
N TRP A 225 12.74 3.39 17.21
CA TRP A 225 11.51 2.59 17.27
C TRP A 225 11.81 1.10 17.22
N GLU A 226 11.17 0.33 18.10
CA GLU A 226 11.20 -1.13 18.10
C GLU A 226 9.79 -1.70 17.90
N PHE A 227 9.71 -2.91 17.36
CA PHE A 227 8.43 -3.60 17.18
C PHE A 227 7.90 -4.11 18.53
N ALA A 228 6.68 -3.73 18.90
CA ALA A 228 6.06 -4.10 20.17
C ALA A 228 4.95 -5.15 20.02
N GLY A 229 4.19 -5.16 18.92
CA GLY A 229 3.11 -6.14 18.75
C GLY A 229 2.14 -5.81 17.62
N HIS A 230 0.97 -6.46 17.66
CA HIS A 230 -0.11 -6.25 16.71
C HIS A 230 -1.46 -6.21 17.43
N SER A 231 -2.25 -5.17 17.18
CA SER A 231 -3.58 -5.03 17.80
C SER A 231 -4.58 -6.06 17.30
N VAL A 232 -4.40 -6.56 16.06
CA VAL A 232 -5.30 -7.50 15.40
C VAL A 232 -4.54 -8.79 15.07
N PRO A 233 -4.63 -9.84 15.93
CA PRO A 233 -3.88 -11.08 15.72
C PRO A 233 -4.27 -11.85 14.44
N SER A 234 -5.54 -11.76 14.04
CA SER A 234 -6.08 -12.36 12.82
C SER A 234 -7.19 -11.49 12.26
N LEU A 235 -7.28 -11.37 10.94
CA LEU A 235 -8.24 -10.50 10.25
C LEU A 235 -9.66 -11.10 10.23
N ASP A 236 -10.34 -11.05 11.37
CA ASP A 236 -11.71 -11.55 11.55
C ASP A 236 -12.74 -10.41 11.40
N PHE A 237 -12.99 -10.03 10.13
CA PHE A 237 -13.84 -8.91 9.72
C PHE A 237 -15.09 -9.34 8.92
N ASP A 238 -15.76 -10.40 9.36
CA ASP A 238 -17.01 -10.92 8.77
C ASP A 238 -16.92 -11.29 7.28
N SER A 239 -15.74 -11.68 6.79
CA SER A 239 -15.56 -12.06 5.38
C SER A 239 -14.51 -13.16 5.23
N ASN A 240 -14.87 -14.23 4.52
CA ASN A 240 -13.95 -15.32 4.18
C ASN A 240 -12.84 -14.89 3.19
N ALA A 241 -12.98 -13.72 2.56
CA ALA A 241 -11.96 -13.19 1.65
C ALA A 241 -10.63 -12.88 2.34
N TYR A 242 -10.63 -12.63 3.65
CA TYR A 242 -9.40 -12.48 4.45
C TYR A 242 -8.67 -13.81 4.70
N ASN A 243 -9.39 -14.93 4.57
CA ASN A 243 -8.82 -16.27 4.55
C ASN A 243 -8.46 -16.74 3.12
N LEU A 244 -8.52 -15.83 2.14
CA LEU A 244 -8.38 -16.14 0.70
C LEU A 244 -9.33 -17.26 0.23
N SER A 245 -10.50 -17.36 0.87
CA SER A 245 -11.49 -18.40 0.60
C SER A 245 -12.76 -17.76 0.05
N GLY A 246 -13.20 -18.24 -1.12
CA GLY A 246 -14.36 -17.68 -1.81
C GLY A 246 -14.18 -16.24 -2.32
N GLY A 247 -12.95 -15.70 -2.28
CA GLY A 247 -12.63 -14.34 -2.70
C GLY A 247 -11.25 -13.87 -2.23
N ARG A 248 -10.94 -12.59 -2.51
CA ARG A 248 -9.68 -11.93 -2.10
C ARG A 248 -9.94 -10.57 -1.45
N ALA A 249 -9.11 -10.21 -0.48
CA ALA A 249 -9.18 -8.94 0.25
C ALA A 249 -7.95 -8.04 0.01
N TYR A 250 -7.33 -8.06 -1.17
CA TYR A 250 -6.22 -7.14 -1.46
C TYR A 250 -6.66 -5.67 -1.40
N VAL A 251 -5.82 -4.82 -0.80
CA VAL A 251 -6.05 -3.36 -0.58
C VAL A 251 -7.33 -3.07 0.23
N LYS A 252 -7.81 -4.07 0.97
CA LYS A 252 -8.96 -4.03 1.87
C LYS A 252 -8.48 -4.28 3.30
N GLY A 253 -9.38 -4.25 4.28
CA GLY A 253 -9.03 -4.53 5.69
C GLY A 253 -8.72 -3.28 6.50
N ILE A 254 -7.55 -3.24 7.14
CA ILE A 254 -7.17 -2.22 8.12
C ILE A 254 -6.62 -0.98 7.41
N TRP A 255 -7.44 0.05 7.30
CA TRP A 255 -7.08 1.40 6.85
C TRP A 255 -6.77 2.28 8.08
N ALA A 256 -6.69 3.60 7.91
CA ALA A 256 -6.56 4.55 9.02
C ALA A 256 -7.53 4.22 10.16
N SER A 257 -6.94 3.97 11.32
CA SER A 257 -7.59 3.44 12.52
C SER A 257 -7.07 4.19 13.73
N ALA A 258 -7.76 4.07 14.85
CA ALA A 258 -7.40 4.74 16.09
C ALA A 258 -6.76 3.78 17.10
N PHE A 259 -5.80 4.29 17.86
CA PHE A 259 -5.13 3.58 18.94
C PHE A 259 -4.98 4.48 20.15
N ASN A 260 -5.51 4.09 21.31
CA ASN A 260 -5.37 4.89 22.53
C ASN A 260 -5.32 4.02 23.80
N TYR A 261 -4.85 4.59 24.90
CA TYR A 261 -4.79 3.96 26.21
C TYR A 261 -5.77 4.64 27.16
N ARG A 262 -6.51 3.83 27.92
CA ARG A 262 -7.44 4.28 28.94
C ARG A 262 -6.82 4.11 30.34
N PRO A 263 -6.43 5.19 31.03
CA PRO A 263 -5.73 5.10 32.31
C PRO A 263 -6.57 4.47 33.43
N SER A 264 -7.87 4.74 33.46
CA SER A 264 -8.78 4.31 34.54
C SER A 264 -8.84 2.80 34.73
N ASN A 265 -8.70 2.02 33.65
CA ASN A 265 -8.73 0.56 33.65
C ASN A 265 -7.47 -0.08 33.06
N ARG A 266 -6.44 0.71 32.78
CA ARG A 266 -5.15 0.28 32.21
C ARG A 266 -5.28 -0.55 30.93
N THR A 267 -6.16 -0.14 30.03
CA THR A 267 -6.46 -0.90 28.81
C THR A 267 -6.11 -0.09 27.57
N PHE A 268 -5.39 -0.71 26.64
CA PHE A 268 -5.21 -0.22 25.28
C PHE A 268 -6.42 -0.60 24.43
N TYR A 269 -6.83 0.31 23.56
CA TYR A 269 -7.92 0.16 22.61
C TYR A 269 -7.39 0.41 21.21
N TRP A 270 -7.72 -0.49 20.29
CA TRP A 270 -7.60 -0.27 18.86
C TRP A 270 -9.01 -0.27 18.25
N ILE A 271 -9.32 0.73 17.42
CA ILE A 271 -10.62 0.89 16.78
C ILE A 271 -10.40 1.15 15.29
N GLY A 272 -10.92 0.27 14.43
CA GLY A 272 -10.77 0.43 12.98
C GLY A 272 -12.03 0.08 12.23
N CYS A 273 -12.39 0.91 11.24
CA CYS A 273 -13.41 0.54 10.26
C CYS A 273 -12.81 -0.35 9.18
N THR A 274 -13.53 -1.40 8.78
CA THR A 274 -13.18 -2.19 7.60
C THR A 274 -14.34 -2.25 6.61
N GLU A 275 -13.99 -2.31 5.32
CA GLU A 275 -14.91 -2.43 4.19
C GLU A 275 -16.04 -1.37 4.16
N PHE A 276 -15.78 -0.17 4.68
CA PHE A 276 -16.73 0.95 4.76
C PHE A 276 -18.06 0.58 5.46
N ASN A 277 -18.06 -0.47 6.28
CA ASN A 277 -19.28 -1.10 6.79
C ASN A 277 -19.32 -1.13 8.32
N ARG A 278 -18.29 -1.70 8.94
CA ARG A 278 -18.28 -2.00 10.38
C ARG A 278 -17.01 -1.49 11.03
N THR A 279 -17.16 -1.10 12.29
CA THR A 279 -16.03 -0.72 13.15
C THR A 279 -15.78 -1.82 14.16
N TYR A 280 -14.53 -2.25 14.30
CA TYR A 280 -14.10 -3.29 15.21
C TYR A 280 -13.29 -2.70 16.35
N VAL A 281 -13.52 -3.20 17.56
CA VAL A 281 -12.79 -2.78 18.77
C VAL A 281 -11.97 -3.96 19.28
N TYR A 282 -10.67 -3.77 19.42
CA TYR A 282 -9.74 -4.71 20.03
C TYR A 282 -9.14 -4.09 21.29
N THR A 283 -8.85 -4.91 22.30
CA THR A 283 -8.24 -4.44 23.55
C THR A 283 -7.14 -5.35 24.05
N ALA A 284 -6.17 -4.78 24.76
CA ALA A 284 -5.17 -5.50 25.54
C ALA A 284 -4.73 -4.68 26.76
N THR A 285 -4.19 -5.34 27.78
CA THR A 285 -3.57 -4.65 28.94
C THR A 285 -2.09 -4.33 28.74
N SER A 286 -1.48 -4.88 27.68
CA SER A 286 -0.11 -4.60 27.23
C SER A 286 -0.09 -4.51 25.71
N VAL A 287 0.83 -3.73 25.14
CA VAL A 287 0.93 -3.58 23.68
C VAL A 287 1.41 -4.87 22.98
N GLU A 288 2.17 -5.71 23.68
CA GLU A 288 2.58 -7.06 23.27
C GLU A 288 1.40 -8.04 23.22
N GLY A 289 0.25 -7.66 23.81
CA GLY A 289 -0.93 -8.49 23.92
C GLY A 289 -1.03 -9.24 25.26
N PRO A 290 -1.92 -10.25 25.36
CA PRO A 290 -2.78 -10.74 24.27
C PRO A 290 -3.86 -9.72 23.88
N TRP A 291 -4.08 -9.59 22.58
CA TRP A 291 -5.13 -8.75 22.00
C TRP A 291 -6.39 -9.56 21.72
N ALA A 292 -7.55 -9.00 22.05
CA ALA A 292 -8.85 -9.65 21.84
C ALA A 292 -9.84 -8.72 21.15
N LYS A 293 -10.57 -9.23 20.15
CA LYS A 293 -11.74 -8.56 19.59
C LYS A 293 -12.83 -8.48 20.65
N ARG A 294 -13.25 -7.28 21.03
CA ARG A 294 -14.25 -7.04 22.08
C ARG A 294 -15.61 -6.68 21.54
N SER A 295 -15.67 -5.95 20.44
CA SER A 295 -16.95 -5.57 19.85
C SER A 295 -16.86 -5.30 18.36
N ARG A 296 -18.04 -5.24 17.78
CA ARG A 296 -18.31 -4.85 16.40
C ARG A 296 -19.46 -3.84 16.45
N ILE A 297 -19.17 -2.60 16.14
CA ILE A 297 -20.13 -1.49 16.14
C ILE A 297 -20.80 -1.40 14.76
N ASN A 298 -22.12 -1.17 14.75
CA ASN A 298 -22.86 -0.88 13.52
C ASN A 298 -22.44 0.51 12.99
N GLY A 299 -21.92 0.56 11.77
CA GLY A 299 -21.43 1.81 11.17
C GLY A 299 -19.91 1.85 11.08
N CYS A 300 -19.43 2.69 10.15
CA CYS A 300 -18.03 2.85 9.84
C CYS A 300 -17.50 4.17 10.40
N TYR A 301 -16.63 4.08 11.40
CA TYR A 301 -15.76 5.19 11.78
C TYR A 301 -14.57 5.23 10.81
N TYR A 302 -14.83 5.71 9.60
CA TYR A 302 -13.83 5.86 8.55
C TYR A 302 -12.78 6.91 8.97
N ASP A 303 -11.49 6.61 8.82
CA ASP A 303 -10.38 7.46 9.30
C ASP A 303 -10.55 7.88 10.77
N ALA A 304 -10.68 6.88 11.64
CA ALA A 304 -10.98 7.09 13.05
C ALA A 304 -9.81 7.71 13.84
N GLY A 305 -10.12 8.60 14.77
CA GLY A 305 -9.23 9.05 15.85
C GLY A 305 -9.94 8.94 17.20
N LEU A 306 -9.35 8.24 18.16
CA LEU A 306 -9.93 7.94 19.47
C LEU A 306 -9.39 8.90 20.52
N LEU A 307 -10.29 9.52 21.28
CA LEU A 307 -9.99 10.30 22.47
C LEU A 307 -10.57 9.59 23.70
N VAL A 308 -9.73 9.36 24.71
CA VAL A 308 -10.18 9.13 26.09
C VAL A 308 -10.10 10.47 26.80
N ASP A 309 -11.25 11.08 27.08
CA ASP A 309 -11.35 12.41 27.69
C ASP A 309 -11.00 12.38 29.18
N ASP A 310 -10.74 13.54 29.79
CA ASP A 310 -10.30 13.66 31.19
C ASP A 310 -11.33 13.12 32.20
N ASN A 311 -12.60 13.11 31.81
CA ASN A 311 -13.71 12.53 32.57
C ASN A 311 -13.93 11.03 32.30
N ASP A 312 -12.99 10.37 31.62
CA ASP A 312 -12.99 8.96 31.23
C ASP A 312 -14.04 8.59 30.15
N THR A 313 -14.73 9.56 29.57
CA THR A 313 -15.63 9.34 28.42
C THR A 313 -14.81 9.16 27.15
N MET A 314 -15.17 8.15 26.34
CA MET A 314 -14.50 7.89 25.07
C MET A 314 -15.26 8.50 23.89
N TYR A 315 -14.53 9.18 23.01
CA TYR A 315 -15.04 9.77 21.78
C TYR A 315 -14.23 9.30 20.58
N VAL A 316 -14.88 9.12 19.44
CA VAL A 316 -14.22 8.83 18.16
C VAL A 316 -14.57 9.92 17.16
N ALA A 317 -13.57 10.68 16.74
CA ALA A 317 -13.68 11.54 15.57
C ALA A 317 -13.50 10.68 14.30
N TYR A 318 -14.33 10.89 13.28
CA TYR A 318 -14.27 10.09 12.06
C TYR A 318 -14.93 10.80 10.88
N GLY A 319 -14.63 10.32 9.68
CA GLY A 319 -15.12 10.84 8.41
C GLY A 319 -14.01 11.49 7.60
N ASN A 320 -14.35 11.89 6.38
CA ASN A 320 -13.42 12.51 5.44
C ASN A 320 -13.86 13.94 5.15
N SER A 321 -14.75 14.14 4.16
CA SER A 321 -15.22 15.46 3.77
C SER A 321 -16.20 16.08 4.76
N SER A 322 -16.81 15.27 5.61
CA SER A 322 -17.58 15.70 6.79
C SER A 322 -17.04 14.93 7.99
N ILE A 323 -16.77 15.63 9.07
CA ILE A 323 -16.25 15.03 10.30
C ILE A 323 -17.38 14.93 11.31
N SER A 324 -17.53 13.74 11.86
CA SER A 324 -18.44 13.43 12.96
C SER A 324 -17.66 13.05 14.20
N VAL A 325 -18.29 13.22 15.36
CA VAL A 325 -17.78 12.75 16.65
C VAL A 325 -18.82 11.82 17.25
N ALA A 326 -18.45 10.56 17.43
CA ALA A 326 -19.23 9.58 18.17
C ALA A 326 -18.81 9.61 19.64
N GLN A 327 -19.77 9.56 20.55
CA GLN A 327 -19.54 9.21 21.95
C GLN A 327 -19.79 7.72 22.12
N LEU A 328 -18.84 7.02 22.75
CA LEU A 328 -18.97 5.60 23.04
C LEU A 328 -19.63 5.35 24.40
N SER A 329 -20.10 4.13 24.62
CA SER A 329 -20.56 3.65 25.92
C SER A 329 -19.42 3.64 26.94
N ALA A 330 -19.77 3.56 28.23
CA ALA A 330 -18.80 3.61 29.32
C ALA A 330 -17.73 2.51 29.24
N ASP A 331 -18.02 1.36 28.62
CA ASP A 331 -17.07 0.27 28.38
C ASP A 331 -16.26 0.44 27.07
N GLY A 332 -16.59 1.43 26.25
CA GLY A 332 -15.98 1.71 24.94
C GLY A 332 -16.42 0.77 23.82
N LEU A 333 -17.44 -0.07 24.04
CA LEU A 333 -17.78 -1.18 23.13
C LEU A 333 -18.94 -0.89 22.18
N SER A 334 -19.67 0.21 22.36
CA SER A 334 -20.83 0.58 21.52
C SER A 334 -20.95 2.10 21.36
N GLN A 335 -21.70 2.54 20.34
CA GLN A 335 -22.03 3.95 20.15
C GLN A 335 -23.22 4.35 21.02
N VAL A 336 -23.09 5.45 21.76
CA VAL A 336 -24.21 6.08 22.48
C VAL A 336 -24.89 7.14 21.60
N ARG A 337 -24.09 8.01 20.99
CA ARG A 337 -24.56 9.05 20.06
C ARG A 337 -23.47 9.40 19.06
N SER A 338 -23.85 10.00 17.95
CA SER A 338 -22.91 10.61 16.99
C SER A 338 -23.50 11.90 16.43
N GLN A 339 -22.63 12.87 16.21
CA GLN A 339 -22.97 14.17 15.67
C GLN A 339 -21.95 14.59 14.63
N GLN A 340 -22.41 15.09 13.48
CA GLN A 340 -21.55 15.78 12.54
C GLN A 340 -21.14 17.14 13.11
N VAL A 341 -19.84 17.39 13.23
CA VAL A 341 -19.28 18.62 13.81
C VAL A 341 -18.62 19.52 12.77
N PHE A 342 -18.25 18.97 11.61
CA PHE A 342 -17.68 19.73 10.52
C PHE A 342 -18.19 19.23 9.18
N GLN A 343 -18.44 20.16 8.25
CA GLN A 343 -18.66 19.85 6.85
C GLN A 343 -17.78 20.75 6.02
N THR A 344 -17.07 20.13 5.08
CA THR A 344 -16.28 20.85 4.10
C THR A 344 -17.15 21.86 3.35
N PRO A 345 -16.81 23.17 3.37
CA PRO A 345 -17.56 24.17 2.63
C PRO A 345 -17.53 23.87 1.12
N PRO A 346 -18.64 24.12 0.40
CA PRO A 346 -18.68 23.97 -1.04
C PRO A 346 -17.65 24.89 -1.71
N VAL A 347 -17.15 24.48 -2.88
CA VAL A 347 -16.00 25.11 -3.57
C VAL A 347 -16.18 26.63 -3.72
N TRP A 348 -17.39 27.11 -3.99
CA TRP A 348 -17.68 28.55 -4.14
C TRP A 348 -17.46 29.38 -2.84
N ALA A 349 -17.64 28.78 -1.67
CA ALA A 349 -17.47 29.45 -0.38
C ALA A 349 -15.98 29.62 -0.04
N ARG A 350 -15.13 28.69 -0.50
CA ARG A 350 -13.67 28.74 -0.29
C ARG A 350 -13.00 29.92 -1.01
N TRP A 351 -13.59 30.40 -2.11
CA TRP A 351 -13.07 31.54 -2.86
C TRP A 351 -13.38 32.90 -2.21
N ARG A 352 -14.48 33.02 -1.46
CA ARG A 352 -14.80 34.28 -0.73
C ARG A 352 -13.82 34.57 0.41
N ALA A 353 -13.32 33.53 1.09
CA ALA A 353 -12.35 33.68 2.17
C ALA A 353 -10.97 34.19 1.72
N ARG A 354 -10.64 34.10 0.41
CA ARG A 354 -9.41 34.67 -0.18
C ARG A 354 -9.60 36.06 -0.81
N GLY A 355 -10.82 36.55 -0.91
CA GLY A 355 -11.14 37.79 -1.63
C GLY A 355 -11.27 39.06 -0.78
N SER A 356 -11.02 39.00 0.54
CA SER A 356 -11.32 40.11 1.47
C SER A 356 -10.10 40.89 1.98
N THR A 357 -8.96 40.85 1.29
CA THR A 357 -7.82 41.76 1.55
C THR A 357 -7.59 42.70 0.37
N SER A 358 -8.57 43.57 0.10
CA SER A 358 -8.37 44.77 -0.70
C SER A 358 -8.36 45.96 0.26
N ALA A 359 -7.18 46.33 0.75
CA ALA A 359 -7.01 47.57 1.48
C ALA A 359 -7.14 48.75 0.50
N THR A 360 -8.27 49.45 0.52
CA THR A 360 -8.39 50.76 -0.14
C THR A 360 -7.80 51.79 0.80
N ALA A 361 -6.56 52.19 0.53
CA ALA A 361 -5.94 53.37 1.13
C ALA A 361 -6.72 54.62 0.67
N ALA A 362 -7.27 55.36 1.62
CA ALA A 362 -7.84 56.67 1.38
C ALA A 362 -6.70 57.70 1.24
N THR A 363 -6.48 58.21 0.03
CA THR A 363 -5.64 59.39 -0.21
C THR A 363 -6.48 60.64 0.04
N THR A 364 -6.21 61.34 1.14
CA THR A 364 -6.58 62.75 1.32
C THR A 364 -5.63 63.63 0.49
N SER A 365 -6.16 64.36 -0.48
CA SER A 365 -5.48 65.44 -1.18
C SER A 365 -5.78 66.78 -0.50
N GLY A 366 -4.74 67.45 -0.04
CA GLY A 366 -4.68 68.91 0.09
C GLY A 366 -4.04 69.53 -1.14
#